data_AF-A0A1M7HIL7-F1
#
_entry.id   AF-A0A1M7HIL7-F1
#
_cell.length_a   1.000
_cell.length_b   1.000
_cell.length_c   1.000
_cell.angle_alpha   90.00
_cell.angle_beta   90.00
_cell.angle_gamma   90.00
#
_symmetry.space_group_name_H-M   'P 1'
#
loop_
_entity.id
_entity.type
_entity.pdbx_description
1 polymer ?
#
loop_
_entity_poly.entity_id
_entity_poly.type
_entity_poly.pdbx_seq_one_letter_code
_entity_poly.pdbx_strand_id
1 'polypeptide(L)'
;MRVIFLLAALLATLPAWAQSMSGMRMAKGTEPHLTQSAPPAAQLQGKVVTPRTSYVGKRVEYDLYVDERLVNFTGRTRRAIGINGQIPAPTLTFNEGDTAVIRVHNQMHMETSIHWHGILLPNEQDGVPYLNTAPVEPGGTHTFVFPLIQSGTYWYHSHTMLQEQDGVYGSIVIHPKRIPYEMKEYVLVLSDWTDHKSKEVLRYLKRTGEWFAVQKGATQSYGEALAAGYFKDKLKQEWGRMPAMDLTDIYYNKFLTNGQEKGYFKDAKPGEVVRLRVINGSASSYFFLQYAGGPMQVIAADGINVEPFPVNKLEIATAETYDLLVTVPAMGAAEFRATANDITGYTSTYIGQGEPMKAPDLPRINYFQMMREMNSMEGMSGMDMGGAGMTKEQGGGEMKGMDMSGQKPASGSPMPGMDMQHGAPPAATAPSPQNRPENAQEKAGKSMGSMQDMGGMSGMDMGGMAGMGSMGGSAGDFNYNQLRALNPTTLDSTKQWREIN
;
A
#
# COMPACT_ATOMS: atom_id res chain seq x y z
N MET A 1 -35.82 -9.29 47.72
CA MET A 1 -36.26 -9.08 49.13
C MET A 1 -36.00 -10.40 49.86
N ARG A 2 -35.14 -10.60 50.85
CA ARG A 2 -34.35 -9.76 51.79
C ARG A 2 -33.12 -10.61 52.23
N VAL A 3 -31.89 -10.06 52.19
CA VAL A 3 -31.03 -9.64 53.35
C VAL A 3 -30.52 -10.84 54.20
N ILE A 4 -29.25 -11.26 54.04
CA ILE A 4 -28.04 -10.95 54.87
C ILE A 4 -28.21 -11.24 56.37
N PHE A 5 -27.39 -12.14 56.93
CA PHE A 5 -26.65 -12.05 58.21
C PHE A 5 -26.26 -13.46 58.74
N LEU A 6 -24.96 -13.75 58.86
CA LEU A 6 -24.31 -14.06 60.14
C LEU A 6 -22.84 -14.46 59.94
N LEU A 7 -21.99 -13.55 60.38
CA LEU A 7 -20.55 -13.67 60.60
C LEU A 7 -20.38 -13.37 62.10
N ALA A 8 -19.82 -14.29 62.90
CA ALA A 8 -19.00 -13.98 64.09
C ALA A 8 -18.60 -15.22 64.91
N ALA A 9 -17.37 -15.11 65.43
CA ALA A 9 -16.77 -15.82 66.58
C ALA A 9 -16.10 -17.18 66.35
N LEU A 10 -14.77 -17.17 66.15
CA LEU A 10 -13.85 -17.47 67.25
C LEU A 10 -12.42 -16.91 66.99
N LEU A 11 -12.08 -15.84 67.72
CA LEU A 11 -10.72 -15.52 68.21
C LEU A 11 -10.35 -16.54 69.30
N ALA A 12 -9.12 -16.86 69.72
CA ALA A 12 -7.74 -16.40 69.56
C ALA A 12 -6.84 -17.64 69.84
N THR A 13 -5.58 -17.73 69.43
CA THR A 13 -4.43 -17.30 70.26
C THR A 13 -3.20 -16.99 69.41
N LEU A 14 -2.60 -15.82 69.63
CA LEU A 14 -1.21 -15.48 69.28
C LEU A 14 -0.27 -15.93 70.42
N PRO A 15 1.04 -16.00 70.13
CA PRO A 15 1.92 -15.06 70.82
C PRO A 15 2.81 -14.26 69.86
N ALA A 16 2.95 -12.96 70.18
CA ALA A 16 4.03 -12.09 69.72
C ALA A 16 5.37 -12.66 70.24
N TRP A 17 6.53 -12.35 69.65
CA TRP A 17 7.24 -11.08 69.86
C TRP A 17 8.06 -10.70 68.62
N ALA A 18 8.02 -9.41 68.33
CA ALA A 18 8.78 -8.72 67.30
C ALA A 18 10.23 -8.51 67.72
N GLN A 19 11.17 -8.52 66.75
CA GLN A 19 12.31 -7.60 66.75
C GLN A 19 12.99 -7.52 65.37
N SER A 20 13.17 -6.27 64.94
CA SER A 20 14.23 -5.78 64.04
C SER A 20 14.16 -6.11 62.54
N MET A 21 13.60 -5.16 61.79
CA MET A 21 13.95 -4.91 60.39
C MET A 21 15.35 -4.29 60.31
N SER A 22 16.23 -4.87 59.49
CA SER A 22 17.22 -4.09 58.73
C SER A 22 17.64 -4.87 57.49
N GLY A 23 17.52 -4.23 56.32
CA GLY A 23 18.30 -4.59 55.14
C GLY A 23 17.70 -5.63 54.19
N MET A 24 16.50 -5.40 53.64
CA MET A 24 16.16 -5.98 52.35
C MET A 24 15.71 -4.88 51.40
N ARG A 25 16.67 -4.36 50.64
CA ARG A 25 16.42 -3.53 49.46
C ARG A 25 15.47 -4.31 48.56
N MET A 26 14.26 -3.80 48.39
CA MET A 26 13.39 -4.15 47.28
C MET A 26 14.20 -3.91 46.00
N ALA A 27 14.57 -4.98 45.31
CA ALA A 27 15.16 -4.88 44.00
C ALA A 27 14.16 -4.18 43.11
N LYS A 28 14.48 -2.93 42.71
CA LYS A 28 13.85 -2.25 41.58
C LYS A 28 13.84 -3.26 40.44
N GLY A 29 12.65 -3.65 39.98
CA GLY A 29 12.50 -4.43 38.77
C GLY A 29 13.18 -3.67 37.65
N THR A 30 14.37 -4.12 37.26
CA THR A 30 14.99 -3.75 36.00
C THR A 30 14.04 -4.20 34.91
N GLU A 31 13.48 -3.24 34.18
CA GLU A 31 12.93 -3.50 32.87
C GLU A 31 13.94 -4.34 32.07
N PRO A 32 13.51 -5.32 31.26
CA PRO A 32 14.39 -5.97 30.34
C PRO A 32 14.82 -4.91 29.33
N HIS A 33 15.93 -4.23 29.60
CA HIS A 33 16.71 -3.56 28.58
C HIS A 33 17.07 -4.65 27.59
N LEU A 34 16.29 -4.75 26.51
CA LEU A 34 16.72 -5.36 25.27
C LEU A 34 18.00 -4.63 24.91
N THR A 35 19.13 -5.23 25.28
CA THR A 35 20.42 -4.75 24.83
C THR A 35 20.36 -4.77 23.32
N GLN A 36 20.38 -3.58 22.72
CA GLN A 36 20.68 -3.39 21.32
C GLN A 36 21.98 -4.15 21.04
N SER A 37 21.87 -5.38 20.57
CA SER A 37 22.97 -6.01 19.86
C SER A 37 23.24 -5.12 18.66
N ALA A 38 24.47 -4.62 18.57
CA ALA A 38 24.95 -3.91 17.39
C ALA A 38 24.52 -4.66 16.12
N PRO A 39 24.20 -3.95 15.01
CA PRO A 39 23.83 -4.59 13.75
C PRO A 39 24.95 -5.56 13.37
N PRO A 40 24.65 -6.69 12.69
CA PRO A 40 25.70 -7.60 12.24
C PRO A 40 26.61 -6.89 11.22
N ALA A 41 27.66 -6.25 11.71
CA ALA A 41 28.84 -5.87 10.94
C ALA A 41 29.80 -7.08 10.92
N ALA A 42 29.33 -8.16 10.30
CA ALA A 42 30.15 -9.30 9.92
C ALA A 42 29.39 -9.98 8.80
N GLN A 43 29.92 -9.87 7.58
CA GLN A 43 29.59 -10.62 6.36
C GLN A 43 28.25 -11.35 6.45
N LEU A 44 27.24 -10.79 5.77
CA LEU A 44 26.00 -11.47 5.37
C LEU A 44 26.33 -12.96 5.20
N GLN A 45 25.69 -13.85 5.99
CA GLN A 45 26.03 -15.27 6.12
C GLN A 45 25.82 -16.09 4.82
N GLY A 46 25.80 -15.42 3.67
CA GLY A 46 25.91 -16.03 2.38
C GLY A 46 27.31 -16.60 2.15
N LYS A 47 27.38 -17.55 1.24
CA LYS A 47 28.65 -18.07 0.75
C LYS A 47 29.30 -16.98 -0.09
N VAL A 48 30.51 -16.53 0.28
CA VAL A 48 31.29 -15.65 -0.58
C VAL A 48 31.51 -16.35 -1.91
N VAL A 49 31.06 -15.72 -2.98
CA VAL A 49 31.30 -16.18 -4.34
C VAL A 49 32.29 -15.26 -5.00
N THR A 50 33.13 -15.82 -5.86
CA THR A 50 33.99 -14.99 -6.71
C THR A 50 33.07 -14.07 -7.52
N PRO A 51 33.20 -12.74 -7.42
CA PRO A 51 32.29 -11.84 -8.10
C PRO A 51 32.24 -12.14 -9.59
N ARG A 52 31.05 -12.17 -10.19
CA ARG A 52 30.84 -12.32 -11.64
C ARG A 52 31.33 -11.07 -12.40
N THR A 53 32.61 -10.77 -12.35
CA THR A 53 33.21 -9.59 -12.99
C THR A 53 33.10 -9.62 -14.53
N SER A 54 32.70 -10.75 -15.11
CA SER A 54 32.61 -11.00 -16.54
C SER A 54 31.20 -11.37 -17.04
N TYR A 55 30.11 -11.10 -16.30
CA TYR A 55 28.78 -11.40 -16.85
C TYR A 55 28.54 -10.57 -18.12
N VAL A 56 28.50 -11.27 -19.26
CA VAL A 56 28.10 -10.70 -20.54
C VAL A 56 26.62 -10.99 -20.68
N GLY A 57 25.84 -9.92 -20.77
CA GLY A 57 24.39 -10.01 -20.95
C GLY A 57 24.02 -10.89 -22.13
N LYS A 58 22.97 -11.68 -21.95
CA LYS A 58 22.41 -12.54 -23.00
C LYS A 58 20.98 -12.16 -23.31
N ARG A 59 20.47 -12.68 -24.41
CA ARG A 59 19.04 -12.67 -24.68
C ARG A 59 18.35 -13.69 -23.76
N VAL A 60 17.35 -13.25 -23.00
CA VAL A 60 16.54 -14.11 -22.14
C VAL A 60 15.09 -14.00 -22.59
N GLU A 61 14.47 -15.15 -22.87
CA GLU A 61 13.17 -15.20 -23.52
C GLU A 61 12.12 -15.83 -22.62
N TYR A 62 10.93 -15.23 -22.61
CA TYR A 62 9.75 -15.77 -21.93
C TYR A 62 8.53 -15.69 -22.83
N ASP A 63 7.65 -16.68 -22.71
CA ASP A 63 6.33 -16.71 -23.30
C ASP A 63 5.30 -16.70 -22.16
N LEU A 64 4.44 -15.68 -22.16
CA LEU A 64 3.39 -15.44 -21.18
C LEU A 64 2.04 -15.62 -21.85
N TYR A 65 1.36 -16.71 -21.53
CA TYR A 65 0.01 -17.01 -22.00
C TYR A 65 -1.00 -16.50 -20.99
N VAL A 66 -1.76 -15.46 -21.36
CA VAL A 66 -2.79 -14.84 -20.52
C VAL A 66 -4.13 -15.52 -20.81
N ASP A 67 -4.72 -16.14 -19.80
CA ASP A 67 -5.97 -16.90 -19.93
C ASP A 67 -6.96 -16.61 -18.79
N GLU A 68 -8.26 -16.75 -19.09
CA GLU A 68 -9.30 -16.76 -18.06
C GLU A 68 -9.40 -18.14 -17.41
N ARG A 69 -9.48 -18.18 -16.08
CA ARG A 69 -9.55 -19.43 -15.34
C ARG A 69 -10.40 -19.38 -14.11
N LEU A 70 -10.79 -20.55 -13.62
CA LEU A 70 -11.53 -20.69 -12.37
C LEU A 70 -10.55 -20.84 -11.22
N VAL A 71 -10.73 -20.05 -10.17
CA VAL A 71 -9.97 -20.11 -8.92
C VAL A 71 -10.92 -20.21 -7.74
N ASN A 72 -10.39 -20.70 -6.61
CA ASN A 72 -11.15 -20.86 -5.38
C ASN A 72 -10.27 -20.59 -4.16
N PHE A 73 -10.13 -19.30 -3.81
CA PHE A 73 -9.37 -18.88 -2.63
C PHE A 73 -10.24 -18.78 -1.36
N THR A 74 -11.56 -18.65 -1.51
CA THR A 74 -12.50 -18.35 -0.39
C THR A 74 -13.45 -19.51 -0.06
N GLY A 75 -13.36 -20.62 -0.79
CA GLY A 75 -14.40 -21.65 -0.84
C GLY A 75 -15.44 -21.40 -1.95
N ARG A 76 -15.43 -20.22 -2.59
CA ARG A 76 -16.27 -19.89 -3.75
C ARG A 76 -15.44 -19.90 -5.03
N THR A 77 -15.97 -20.57 -6.05
CA THR A 77 -15.35 -20.56 -7.38
C THR A 77 -15.65 -19.25 -8.09
N ARG A 78 -14.60 -18.53 -8.51
CA ARG A 78 -14.68 -17.27 -9.27
C ARG A 78 -13.84 -17.39 -10.53
N ARG A 79 -14.24 -16.69 -11.59
CA ARG A 79 -13.38 -16.45 -12.74
C ARG A 79 -12.32 -15.40 -12.40
N ALA A 80 -11.09 -15.68 -12.77
CA ALA A 80 -9.90 -14.84 -12.62
C ALA A 80 -9.13 -14.86 -13.94
N ILE A 81 -8.07 -14.06 -14.01
CA ILE A 81 -7.14 -14.06 -15.13
C ILE A 81 -5.78 -14.48 -14.60
N GLY A 82 -5.18 -15.51 -15.21
CA GLY A 82 -3.85 -15.99 -14.85
C GLY A 82 -2.89 -15.89 -16.02
N ILE A 83 -1.62 -16.10 -15.71
CA ILE A 83 -0.56 -16.21 -16.73
C ILE A 83 0.15 -17.54 -16.53
N ASN A 84 0.32 -18.28 -17.62
CA ASN A 84 0.96 -19.61 -17.62
C ASN A 84 0.34 -20.55 -16.59
N GLY A 85 -0.98 -20.48 -16.44
CA GLY A 85 -1.72 -21.39 -15.59
C GLY A 85 -1.59 -21.16 -14.08
N GLN A 86 -1.20 -19.97 -13.62
CA GLN A 86 -1.16 -19.63 -12.18
C GLN A 86 -1.46 -18.15 -11.87
N ILE A 87 -1.82 -17.90 -10.60
CA ILE A 87 -1.95 -16.58 -9.97
C ILE A 87 -1.27 -16.69 -8.58
N PRO A 88 -0.25 -15.89 -8.26
CA PRO A 88 0.42 -14.92 -9.14
C PRO A 88 1.06 -15.60 -10.36
N ALA A 89 1.34 -14.80 -11.39
CA ALA A 89 2.08 -15.22 -12.56
C ALA A 89 3.54 -15.61 -12.22
N PRO A 90 4.23 -16.40 -13.06
CA PRO A 90 5.60 -16.85 -12.80
C PRO A 90 6.59 -15.73 -12.51
N THR A 91 7.57 -16.00 -11.64
CA THR A 91 8.72 -15.11 -11.48
C THR A 91 9.58 -15.10 -12.75
N LEU A 92 9.80 -13.92 -13.32
CA LEU A 92 10.78 -13.74 -14.39
C LEU A 92 12.13 -13.42 -13.77
N THR A 93 13.18 -14.14 -14.16
CA THR A 93 14.50 -13.99 -13.57
C THR A 93 15.52 -13.64 -14.64
N PHE A 94 16.26 -12.57 -14.38
CA PHE A 94 17.27 -12.03 -15.27
C PHE A 94 18.54 -11.67 -14.51
N ASN A 95 19.57 -11.28 -15.24
CA ASN A 95 20.74 -10.60 -14.70
C ASN A 95 20.87 -9.23 -15.37
N GLU A 96 21.39 -8.26 -14.63
CA GLU A 96 21.75 -6.95 -15.15
C GLU A 96 22.69 -7.10 -16.37
N GLY A 97 22.33 -6.43 -17.46
CA GLY A 97 22.98 -6.52 -18.77
C GLY A 97 22.24 -7.42 -19.76
N ASP A 98 21.32 -8.29 -19.33
CA ASP A 98 20.51 -9.11 -20.23
C ASP A 98 19.62 -8.26 -21.14
N THR A 99 19.22 -8.80 -22.28
CA THR A 99 18.10 -8.28 -23.08
C THR A 99 16.90 -9.18 -22.88
N ALA A 100 15.85 -8.64 -22.26
CA ALA A 100 14.59 -9.34 -22.08
C ALA A 100 13.83 -9.37 -23.41
N VAL A 101 13.32 -10.55 -23.78
CA VAL A 101 12.35 -10.71 -24.86
C VAL A 101 11.16 -11.47 -24.33
N ILE A 102 10.04 -10.78 -24.17
CA ILE A 102 8.86 -11.33 -23.52
C ILE A 102 7.70 -11.28 -24.50
N ARG A 103 7.16 -12.46 -24.85
CA ARG A 103 6.02 -12.61 -25.74
C ARG A 103 4.76 -12.79 -24.91
N VAL A 104 3.86 -11.82 -24.96
CA VAL A 104 2.57 -11.87 -24.29
C VAL A 104 1.53 -12.35 -25.29
N HIS A 105 0.99 -13.55 -25.07
CA HIS A 105 -0.06 -14.16 -25.87
C HIS A 105 -1.39 -14.00 -25.15
N ASN A 106 -2.31 -13.26 -25.76
CA ASN A 106 -3.64 -13.06 -25.20
C ASN A 106 -4.58 -14.18 -25.68
N GLN A 107 -4.90 -15.14 -24.81
CA GLN A 107 -5.84 -16.23 -25.11
C GLN A 107 -7.28 -15.92 -24.64
N MET A 108 -7.52 -14.73 -24.12
CA MET A 108 -8.83 -14.28 -23.68
C MET A 108 -9.66 -13.73 -24.83
N HIS A 109 -10.93 -13.46 -24.54
CA HIS A 109 -11.87 -12.81 -25.46
C HIS A 109 -11.89 -11.27 -25.35
N MET A 110 -11.02 -10.70 -24.52
CA MET A 110 -10.89 -9.26 -24.28
C MET A 110 -9.42 -8.85 -24.40
N GLU A 111 -9.16 -7.57 -24.69
CA GLU A 111 -7.80 -7.03 -24.74
C GLU A 111 -7.05 -7.18 -23.41
N THR A 112 -5.72 -7.16 -23.44
CA THR A 112 -4.86 -7.13 -22.25
C THR A 112 -3.63 -6.28 -22.51
N SER A 113 -2.93 -5.90 -21.46
CA SER A 113 -1.60 -5.32 -21.52
C SER A 113 -0.76 -5.87 -20.38
N ILE A 114 0.56 -5.68 -20.42
CA ILE A 114 1.47 -6.00 -19.32
C ILE A 114 2.44 -4.84 -19.19
N HIS A 115 2.42 -4.18 -18.04
CA HIS A 115 3.37 -3.14 -17.65
C HIS A 115 4.49 -3.73 -16.79
N TRP A 116 5.71 -3.21 -16.94
CA TRP A 116 6.93 -3.68 -16.27
C TRP A 116 7.29 -2.72 -15.14
N HIS A 117 6.64 -2.88 -13.99
CA HIS A 117 6.68 -1.92 -12.89
C HIS A 117 8.11 -1.66 -12.38
N GLY A 118 8.52 -0.40 -12.44
CA GLY A 118 9.82 0.07 -11.97
C GLY A 118 11.00 -0.21 -12.92
N ILE A 119 10.77 -0.83 -14.07
CA ILE A 119 11.83 -1.11 -15.06
C ILE A 119 12.12 0.13 -15.90
N LEU A 120 13.39 0.52 -16.01
CA LEU A 120 13.84 1.57 -16.92
C LEU A 120 13.98 0.98 -18.34
N LEU A 121 13.06 1.36 -19.21
CA LEU A 121 12.94 0.85 -20.58
C LEU A 121 12.59 1.97 -21.57
N PRO A 122 12.74 1.74 -22.89
CA PRO A 122 12.20 2.65 -23.91
C PRO A 122 10.68 2.79 -23.78
N ASN A 123 10.15 4.00 -23.96
CA ASN A 123 8.74 4.32 -23.70
C ASN A 123 7.75 3.40 -24.42
N GLU A 124 8.06 2.95 -25.64
CA GLU A 124 7.17 2.08 -26.42
C GLU A 124 7.06 0.65 -25.86
N GLN A 125 8.00 0.26 -24.98
CA GLN A 125 8.06 -1.06 -24.34
C GLN A 125 7.36 -1.11 -22.98
N ASP A 126 6.77 0.00 -22.54
CA ASP A 126 6.30 0.18 -21.16
C ASP A 126 5.00 -0.57 -20.85
N GLY A 127 4.16 -0.82 -21.85
CA GLY A 127 2.98 -1.68 -21.72
C GLY A 127 1.73 -0.98 -21.20
N VAL A 128 1.67 0.35 -21.26
CA VAL A 128 0.46 1.13 -20.88
C VAL A 128 -0.41 1.34 -22.12
N PRO A 129 -1.59 0.67 -22.20
CA PRO A 129 -2.42 0.67 -23.39
C PRO A 129 -3.00 2.08 -23.64
N TYR A 130 -3.09 2.47 -24.90
CA TYR A 130 -3.63 3.77 -25.34
C TYR A 130 -2.82 5.00 -24.91
N LEU A 131 -1.65 4.81 -24.31
CA LEU A 131 -0.69 5.88 -23.97
C LEU A 131 0.61 5.72 -24.76
N ASN A 132 1.34 4.63 -24.53
CA ASN A 132 2.67 4.41 -25.11
C ASN A 132 2.84 3.03 -25.76
N THR A 133 1.99 2.05 -25.43
CA THR A 133 2.01 0.73 -26.05
C THR A 133 0.60 0.36 -26.53
N ALA A 134 0.48 -0.34 -27.66
CA ALA A 134 -0.82 -0.83 -28.13
C ALA A 134 -1.31 -2.01 -27.25
N PRO A 135 -2.62 -2.14 -26.98
CA PRO A 135 -3.15 -3.31 -26.29
C PRO A 135 -2.90 -4.59 -27.10
N VAL A 136 -2.78 -5.72 -26.39
CA VAL A 136 -2.73 -7.04 -27.00
C VAL A 136 -4.16 -7.50 -27.25
N GLU A 137 -4.59 -7.43 -28.50
CA GLU A 137 -5.94 -7.84 -28.92
C GLU A 137 -6.24 -9.32 -28.62
N PRO A 138 -7.54 -9.71 -28.50
CA PRO A 138 -7.93 -11.11 -28.34
C PRO A 138 -7.30 -12.04 -29.38
N GLY A 139 -6.66 -13.12 -28.93
CA GLY A 139 -5.94 -14.06 -29.80
C GLY A 139 -4.62 -13.55 -30.36
N GLY A 140 -4.24 -12.30 -30.06
CA GLY A 140 -3.02 -11.66 -30.53
C GLY A 140 -1.81 -11.95 -29.65
N THR A 141 -0.63 -11.59 -30.17
CA THR A 141 0.63 -11.65 -29.44
C THR A 141 1.36 -10.32 -29.58
N HIS A 142 1.89 -9.80 -28.47
CA HIS A 142 2.82 -8.67 -28.47
C HIS A 142 4.18 -9.11 -27.93
N THR A 143 5.27 -8.67 -28.57
CA THR A 143 6.63 -9.00 -28.13
C THR A 143 7.33 -7.75 -27.62
N PHE A 144 7.67 -7.76 -26.33
CA PHE A 144 8.47 -6.74 -25.68
C PHE A 144 9.94 -7.09 -25.79
N VAL A 145 10.79 -6.12 -26.12
CA VAL A 145 12.24 -6.27 -26.23
C VAL A 145 12.93 -5.05 -25.62
N PHE A 146 13.64 -5.25 -24.51
CA PHE A 146 14.37 -4.15 -23.85
C PHE A 146 15.61 -4.65 -23.10
N PRO A 147 16.68 -3.83 -23.03
CA PRO A 147 17.85 -4.13 -22.22
C PRO A 147 17.56 -3.91 -20.73
N LEU A 148 18.11 -4.76 -19.87
CA LEU A 148 18.03 -4.64 -18.42
C LEU A 148 19.28 -3.94 -17.89
N ILE A 149 19.15 -2.64 -17.65
CA ILE A 149 20.27 -1.77 -17.20
C ILE A 149 20.31 -1.57 -15.67
N GLN A 150 19.41 -2.23 -14.95
CA GLN A 150 19.28 -2.15 -13.50
C GLN A 150 19.21 -3.54 -12.89
N SER A 151 19.27 -3.61 -11.56
CA SER A 151 19.12 -4.84 -10.78
C SER A 151 18.21 -4.58 -9.59
N GLY A 152 17.51 -5.58 -9.08
CA GLY A 152 16.59 -5.41 -7.96
C GLY A 152 15.41 -6.37 -7.99
N THR A 153 14.45 -6.09 -7.12
CA THR A 153 13.13 -6.73 -7.07
C THR A 153 12.13 -5.81 -7.74
N TYR A 154 11.41 -6.33 -8.73
CA TYR A 154 10.40 -5.62 -9.49
C TYR A 154 9.20 -6.53 -9.73
N TRP A 155 8.21 -6.07 -10.46
CA TRP A 155 7.03 -6.85 -10.78
C TRP A 155 6.41 -6.42 -12.09
N TYR A 156 5.43 -7.18 -12.59
CA TYR A 156 4.67 -6.86 -13.79
C TYR A 156 3.21 -7.10 -13.51
N HIS A 157 2.35 -6.31 -14.14
CA HIS A 157 0.90 -6.41 -13.96
C HIS A 157 0.16 -5.88 -15.18
N SER A 158 -1.12 -6.22 -15.32
CA SER A 158 -1.94 -5.63 -16.38
C SER A 158 -2.24 -4.17 -16.08
N HIS A 159 -2.03 -3.32 -17.07
CA HIS A 159 -2.44 -1.92 -17.04
C HIS A 159 -3.75 -1.70 -17.83
N THR A 160 -4.45 -2.79 -18.17
CA THR A 160 -5.75 -2.77 -18.84
C THR A 160 -6.87 -2.85 -17.81
N MET A 161 -7.61 -1.75 -17.65
CA MET A 161 -8.80 -1.67 -16.81
C MET A 161 -8.56 -2.17 -15.37
N LEU A 162 -9.23 -3.26 -14.95
CA LEU A 162 -9.18 -3.80 -13.59
C LEU A 162 -8.59 -5.22 -13.56
N GLN A 163 -7.84 -5.60 -14.60
CA GLN A 163 -7.34 -6.96 -14.76
C GLN A 163 -6.30 -7.34 -13.70
N GLU A 164 -5.54 -6.38 -13.18
CA GLU A 164 -4.64 -6.59 -12.04
C GLU A 164 -5.40 -7.19 -10.84
N GLN A 165 -6.53 -6.57 -10.46
CA GLN A 165 -7.42 -7.07 -9.40
C GLN A 165 -8.03 -8.45 -9.72
N ASP A 166 -8.14 -8.80 -11.00
CA ASP A 166 -8.61 -10.12 -11.44
C ASP A 166 -7.50 -11.20 -11.48
N GLY A 167 -6.24 -10.83 -11.19
CA GLY A 167 -5.14 -11.79 -11.03
C GLY A 167 -3.93 -11.58 -11.94
N VAL A 168 -3.93 -10.56 -12.80
CA VAL A 168 -2.83 -10.33 -13.76
C VAL A 168 -1.69 -9.56 -13.12
N TYR A 169 -0.86 -10.27 -12.36
CA TYR A 169 0.38 -9.76 -11.77
C TYR A 169 1.40 -10.88 -11.52
N GLY A 170 2.68 -10.56 -11.55
CA GLY A 170 3.79 -11.47 -11.24
C GLY A 170 5.08 -10.74 -10.91
N SER A 171 6.07 -11.46 -10.42
CA SER A 171 7.34 -10.85 -9.95
C SER A 171 8.45 -10.88 -11.00
N ILE A 172 9.36 -9.92 -10.93
CA ILE A 172 10.63 -9.90 -11.68
C ILE A 172 11.79 -9.80 -10.69
N VAL A 173 12.80 -10.65 -10.87
CA VAL A 173 14.06 -10.56 -10.12
C VAL A 173 15.18 -10.35 -11.12
N ILE A 174 15.91 -9.23 -10.97
CA ILE A 174 17.09 -8.94 -11.79
C ILE A 174 18.31 -8.97 -10.88
N HIS A 175 19.13 -10.00 -11.02
CA HIS A 175 20.35 -10.11 -10.22
C HIS A 175 21.42 -9.10 -10.70
N PRO A 176 22.18 -8.49 -9.78
CA PRO A 176 23.22 -7.53 -10.15
C PRO A 176 24.33 -8.22 -10.95
N LYS A 177 24.98 -7.45 -11.83
CA LYS A 177 26.09 -7.95 -12.65
C LYS A 177 27.20 -8.56 -11.80
N ARG A 178 27.42 -8.00 -10.61
CA ARG A 178 28.39 -8.50 -9.62
C ARG A 178 27.67 -8.90 -8.33
N ILE A 179 27.68 -10.19 -8.03
CA ILE A 179 27.17 -10.75 -6.78
C ILE A 179 28.38 -11.07 -5.89
N PRO A 180 28.57 -10.40 -4.74
CA PRO A 180 29.68 -10.68 -3.84
C PRO A 180 29.42 -11.88 -2.90
N TYR A 181 28.16 -12.22 -2.66
CA TYR A 181 27.75 -13.35 -1.81
C TYR A 181 26.49 -13.99 -2.39
N GLU A 182 26.43 -15.32 -2.35
CA GLU A 182 25.20 -16.06 -2.62
C GLU A 182 24.43 -16.26 -1.32
N MET A 183 23.17 -15.84 -1.31
CA MET A 183 22.25 -16.07 -0.21
C MET A 183 20.98 -16.71 -0.72
N LYS A 184 20.29 -17.44 0.15
CA LYS A 184 18.98 -17.97 -0.19
C LYS A 184 17.98 -16.83 -0.26
N GLU A 185 17.23 -16.79 -1.37
CA GLU A 185 16.24 -15.75 -1.64
C GLU A 185 14.86 -16.37 -1.81
N TYR A 186 13.85 -15.75 -1.22
CA TYR A 186 12.45 -16.09 -1.42
C TYR A 186 11.71 -14.87 -1.95
N VAL A 187 10.91 -15.07 -3.00
CA VAL A 187 10.02 -14.02 -3.52
C VAL A 187 8.64 -14.18 -2.88
N LEU A 188 8.12 -13.09 -2.32
CA LEU A 188 6.82 -13.02 -1.67
C LEU A 188 6.00 -11.94 -2.36
N VAL A 189 5.04 -12.36 -3.18
CA VAL A 189 4.06 -11.47 -3.81
C VAL A 189 2.81 -11.43 -2.93
N LEU A 190 2.56 -10.26 -2.34
CA LEU A 190 1.37 -9.97 -1.55
C LEU A 190 0.24 -9.54 -2.49
N SER A 191 -0.97 -9.99 -2.18
CA SER A 191 -2.17 -9.65 -2.93
C SER A 191 -3.39 -9.67 -2.03
N ASP A 192 -4.43 -8.95 -2.46
CA ASP A 192 -5.75 -8.96 -1.88
C ASP A 192 -6.73 -9.68 -2.82
N TRP A 193 -7.74 -10.34 -2.25
CA TRP A 193 -8.71 -11.09 -3.02
C TRP A 193 -10.13 -10.82 -2.55
N THR A 194 -11.00 -10.50 -3.51
CA THR A 194 -12.43 -10.32 -3.30
C THR A 194 -13.23 -11.20 -4.25
N ASP A 195 -14.33 -11.76 -3.76
CA ASP A 195 -15.28 -12.54 -4.57
C ASP A 195 -16.22 -11.63 -5.38
N HIS A 196 -16.21 -10.32 -5.12
CA HIS A 196 -16.88 -9.35 -5.96
C HIS A 196 -16.21 -9.25 -7.33
N LYS A 197 -17.01 -9.09 -8.39
CA LYS A 197 -16.44 -8.77 -9.71
C LYS A 197 -15.79 -7.40 -9.65
N SER A 198 -14.63 -7.23 -10.25
CA SER A 198 -13.87 -5.96 -10.17
C SER A 198 -14.68 -4.75 -10.68
N LYS A 199 -15.48 -4.94 -11.74
CA LYS A 199 -16.44 -3.91 -12.22
C LYS A 199 -17.54 -3.55 -11.21
N GLU A 200 -17.97 -4.50 -10.38
CA GLU A 200 -18.93 -4.24 -9.31
C GLU A 200 -18.29 -3.45 -8.17
N VAL A 201 -17.05 -3.80 -7.80
CA VAL A 201 -16.25 -3.05 -6.81
C VAL A 201 -16.13 -1.58 -7.25
N LEU A 202 -15.67 -1.33 -8.48
CA LEU A 202 -15.58 0.03 -9.03
C LEU A 202 -16.93 0.75 -9.03
N ARG A 203 -18.03 0.04 -9.32
CA ARG A 203 -19.38 0.60 -9.27
C ARG A 203 -19.79 0.98 -7.84
N TYR A 204 -19.43 0.21 -6.83
CA TYR A 204 -19.69 0.55 -5.42
C TYR A 204 -18.92 1.80 -5.00
N LEU A 205 -17.63 1.88 -5.34
CA LEU A 205 -16.79 3.05 -5.05
C LEU A 205 -17.37 4.33 -5.67
N LYS A 206 -17.84 4.27 -6.92
CA LYS A 206 -18.45 5.43 -7.60
C LYS A 206 -19.79 5.89 -7.03
N ARG A 207 -20.47 5.06 -6.23
CA ARG A 207 -21.83 5.35 -5.71
C ARG A 207 -21.84 5.84 -4.25
N THR A 208 -20.67 6.04 -3.63
CA THR A 208 -20.52 6.49 -2.22
C THR A 208 -21.46 5.74 -1.28
N GLY A 209 -21.19 4.45 -1.06
CA GLY A 209 -22.01 3.59 -0.22
C GLY A 209 -21.21 2.91 0.89
N GLU A 210 -21.78 2.84 2.08
CA GLU A 210 -21.18 2.28 3.30
C GLU A 210 -21.02 0.74 3.28
N TRP A 211 -21.36 0.06 2.18
CA TRP A 211 -21.49 -1.40 2.16
C TRP A 211 -20.18 -2.11 2.51
N PHE A 212 -19.04 -1.66 2.00
CA PHE A 212 -17.74 -2.24 2.35
C PHE A 212 -17.31 -1.91 3.77
N ALA A 213 -17.64 -0.71 4.28
CA ALA A 213 -17.43 -0.37 5.68
C ALA A 213 -18.23 -1.31 6.61
N VAL A 214 -19.48 -1.65 6.24
CA VAL A 214 -20.31 -2.63 6.97
C VAL A 214 -19.67 -4.02 6.93
N GLN A 215 -19.22 -4.50 5.76
CA GLN A 215 -18.60 -5.82 5.65
C GLN A 215 -17.31 -5.97 6.47
N LYS A 216 -16.54 -4.89 6.58
CA LYS A 216 -15.34 -4.85 7.44
C LYS A 216 -15.65 -4.71 8.93
N GLY A 217 -16.89 -4.34 9.28
CA GLY A 217 -17.24 -3.95 10.64
C GLY A 217 -16.61 -2.61 11.06
N ALA A 218 -16.28 -1.75 10.09
CA ALA A 218 -15.72 -0.42 10.33
C ALA A 218 -16.81 0.61 10.70
N THR A 219 -18.10 0.29 10.53
CA THR A 219 -19.20 1.20 10.87
C THR A 219 -19.29 1.46 12.36
N GLN A 220 -19.19 2.72 12.76
CA GLN A 220 -19.29 3.11 14.17
C GLN A 220 -20.76 3.06 14.64
N SER A 221 -21.12 2.10 15.48
CA SER A 221 -22.49 2.00 16.03
C SER A 221 -22.72 2.97 17.19
N TYR A 222 -23.98 3.33 17.45
CA TYR A 222 -24.34 4.16 18.62
C TYR A 222 -24.00 3.48 19.95
N GLY A 223 -24.07 2.15 20.03
CA GLY A 223 -23.75 1.39 21.23
C GLY A 223 -22.25 1.45 21.57
N GLU A 224 -21.39 1.26 20.56
CA GLU A 224 -19.94 1.40 20.73
C GLU A 224 -19.56 2.85 21.03
N ALA A 225 -20.20 3.80 20.36
CA ALA A 225 -20.00 5.22 20.65
C ALA A 225 -20.35 5.54 22.10
N LEU A 226 -21.45 5.00 22.63
CA LEU A 226 -21.82 5.20 24.04
C LEU A 226 -20.83 4.53 24.99
N ALA A 227 -20.46 3.27 24.73
CA ALA A 227 -19.54 2.50 25.57
C ALA A 227 -18.13 3.13 25.63
N ALA A 228 -17.67 3.72 24.53
CA ALA A 228 -16.39 4.39 24.44
C ALA A 228 -16.44 5.88 24.84
N GLY A 229 -17.62 6.44 25.15
CA GLY A 229 -17.79 7.83 25.59
C GLY A 229 -17.91 8.88 24.48
N TYR A 230 -18.16 8.47 23.24
CA TYR A 230 -18.21 9.29 22.01
C TYR A 230 -19.62 9.51 21.43
N PHE A 231 -20.67 9.32 22.23
CA PHE A 231 -22.06 9.43 21.75
C PHE A 231 -22.38 10.81 21.11
N LYS A 232 -21.88 11.90 21.70
CA LYS A 232 -22.10 13.26 21.18
C LYS A 232 -21.38 13.50 19.85
N ASP A 233 -20.17 12.98 19.70
CA ASP A 233 -19.38 13.09 18.46
C ASP A 233 -20.06 12.33 17.32
N LYS A 234 -20.57 11.12 17.62
CA LYS A 234 -21.34 10.34 16.65
C LYS A 234 -22.60 11.07 16.18
N LEU A 235 -23.36 11.69 17.09
CA LEU A 235 -24.52 12.50 16.71
C LEU A 235 -24.15 13.70 15.82
N LYS A 236 -23.04 14.38 16.13
CA LYS A 236 -22.54 15.50 15.32
C LYS A 236 -22.12 15.05 13.91
N GLN A 237 -21.44 13.91 13.79
CA GLN A 237 -21.06 13.31 12.51
C GLN A 237 -22.29 13.01 11.64
N GLU A 238 -23.30 12.37 12.21
CA GLU A 238 -24.55 12.02 11.53
C GLU A 238 -25.34 13.26 11.11
N TRP A 239 -25.37 14.30 11.96
CA TRP A 239 -25.99 15.59 11.61
C TRP A 239 -25.29 16.28 10.44
N GLY A 240 -23.96 16.16 10.38
CA GLY A 240 -23.13 16.62 9.26
C GLY A 240 -23.22 15.74 8.01
N ARG A 241 -23.96 14.61 8.06
CA ARG A 241 -24.02 13.59 7.00
C ARG A 241 -22.63 13.11 6.56
N MET A 242 -21.68 13.07 7.49
CA MET A 242 -20.36 12.52 7.21
C MET A 242 -20.43 10.99 7.29
N PRO A 243 -19.89 10.28 6.29
CA PRO A 243 -19.84 8.81 6.30
C PRO A 243 -19.02 8.30 7.49
N ALA A 244 -19.15 6.99 7.77
CA ALA A 244 -18.32 6.36 8.78
C ALA A 244 -16.84 6.56 8.43
N MET A 245 -16.02 6.77 9.45
CA MET A 245 -14.58 6.84 9.23
C MET A 245 -14.10 5.44 8.87
N ASP A 246 -13.37 5.34 7.77
CA ASP A 246 -12.84 4.08 7.26
C ASP A 246 -11.41 4.31 6.75
N LEU A 247 -10.55 3.31 6.92
CA LEU A 247 -9.13 3.41 6.54
C LEU A 247 -8.90 2.91 5.11
N THR A 248 -9.74 1.99 4.63
CA THR A 248 -9.66 1.39 3.30
C THR A 248 -11.03 1.49 2.63
N ASP A 249 -11.10 1.61 1.30
CA ASP A 249 -12.41 1.76 0.65
C ASP A 249 -13.09 0.42 0.29
N ILE A 250 -12.31 -0.67 0.24
CA ILE A 250 -12.74 -1.96 -0.31
C ILE A 250 -12.66 -3.03 0.78
N TYR A 251 -13.66 -3.92 0.81
CA TYR A 251 -13.59 -5.16 1.59
C TYR A 251 -12.98 -6.28 0.74
N TYR A 252 -11.96 -6.92 1.29
CA TYR A 252 -11.36 -8.13 0.74
C TYR A 252 -11.70 -9.35 1.57
N ASN A 253 -11.98 -10.46 0.89
CA ASN A 253 -12.29 -11.73 1.53
C ASN A 253 -11.04 -12.41 2.09
N LYS A 254 -9.90 -12.27 1.38
CA LYS A 254 -8.63 -12.93 1.70
C LYS A 254 -7.47 -12.04 1.34
N PHE A 255 -6.38 -12.21 2.09
CA PHE A 255 -5.06 -11.69 1.77
C PHE A 255 -4.16 -12.89 1.51
N LEU A 256 -3.28 -12.79 0.52
CA LEU A 256 -2.51 -13.93 0.03
C LEU A 256 -1.04 -13.56 -0.15
N THR A 257 -0.14 -14.47 0.20
CA THR A 257 1.26 -14.47 -0.21
C THR A 257 1.46 -15.60 -1.21
N ASN A 258 1.95 -15.28 -2.41
CA ASN A 258 2.14 -16.26 -3.49
C ASN A 258 0.88 -17.11 -3.76
N GLY A 259 -0.30 -16.48 -3.69
CA GLY A 259 -1.59 -17.14 -3.95
C GLY A 259 -2.09 -18.04 -2.81
N GLN A 260 -1.50 -17.96 -1.62
CA GLN A 260 -1.87 -18.75 -0.44
C GLN A 260 -2.06 -17.86 0.79
N GLU A 261 -3.04 -18.17 1.65
CA GLU A 261 -3.16 -17.52 2.97
C GLU A 261 -2.05 -17.98 3.92
N LYS A 262 -1.55 -19.20 3.72
CA LYS A 262 -0.55 -19.83 4.58
C LYS A 262 0.50 -20.57 3.76
N GLY A 263 1.73 -20.04 3.75
CA GLY A 263 2.88 -20.61 3.05
C GLY A 263 3.95 -21.16 4.01
N TYR A 264 4.84 -22.00 3.47
CA TYR A 264 5.99 -22.54 4.22
C TYR A 264 7.26 -22.61 3.34
N PHE A 265 8.34 -22.02 3.82
CA PHE A 265 9.69 -22.18 3.28
C PHE A 265 10.52 -23.09 4.21
N LYS A 266 10.34 -24.40 4.02
CA LYS A 266 10.94 -25.43 4.88
C LYS A 266 12.40 -25.72 4.54
N ASP A 267 12.87 -25.31 3.38
CA ASP A 267 14.24 -25.55 2.94
C ASP A 267 15.25 -24.56 3.54
N ALA A 268 14.80 -23.54 4.28
CA ALA A 268 15.65 -22.64 5.06
C ALA A 268 16.26 -23.37 6.26
N LYS A 269 17.58 -23.28 6.44
CA LYS A 269 18.29 -23.98 7.52
C LYS A 269 18.25 -23.15 8.82
N PRO A 270 18.17 -23.78 10.00
CA PRO A 270 18.25 -23.07 11.26
C PRO A 270 19.50 -22.19 11.37
N GLY A 271 19.34 -20.93 11.79
CA GLY A 271 20.41 -19.94 11.92
C GLY A 271 20.84 -19.27 10.61
N GLU A 272 20.39 -19.74 9.44
CA GLU A 272 20.68 -19.14 8.14
C GLU A 272 20.07 -17.74 8.02
N VAL A 273 20.76 -16.80 7.39
CA VAL A 273 20.18 -15.52 7.00
C VAL A 273 19.66 -15.63 5.57
N VAL A 274 18.38 -15.35 5.37
CA VAL A 274 17.71 -15.42 4.06
C VAL A 274 17.22 -14.03 3.63
N ARG A 275 17.18 -13.79 2.32
CA ARG A 275 16.60 -12.58 1.72
C ARG A 275 15.14 -12.84 1.34
N LEU A 276 14.24 -12.01 1.83
CA LEU A 276 12.85 -11.95 1.41
C LEU A 276 12.70 -10.79 0.43
N ARG A 277 12.29 -11.08 -0.79
CA ARG A 277 11.95 -10.09 -1.82
C ARG A 277 10.45 -9.91 -1.80
N VAL A 278 9.98 -8.89 -1.08
CA VAL A 278 8.56 -8.65 -0.82
C VAL A 278 8.03 -7.65 -1.83
N ILE A 279 6.94 -8.00 -2.50
CA ILE A 279 6.28 -7.18 -3.51
C ILE A 279 4.83 -7.01 -3.07
N ASN A 280 4.34 -5.77 -2.98
CA ASN A 280 2.91 -5.54 -2.79
C ASN A 280 2.21 -5.36 -4.15
N GLY A 281 1.74 -6.46 -4.73
CA GLY A 281 0.94 -6.48 -5.95
C GLY A 281 -0.56 -6.54 -5.68
N SER A 282 -1.01 -5.99 -4.56
CA SER A 282 -2.43 -5.91 -4.21
C SER A 282 -3.12 -4.78 -4.96
N ALA A 283 -4.44 -4.89 -5.18
CA ALA A 283 -5.17 -3.86 -5.92
C ALA A 283 -5.32 -2.56 -5.12
N SER A 284 -5.40 -2.62 -3.78
CA SER A 284 -5.53 -1.41 -2.97
C SER A 284 -5.14 -1.58 -1.49
N SER A 285 -4.47 -2.66 -1.10
CA SER A 285 -4.22 -2.97 0.31
C SER A 285 -2.79 -2.62 0.72
N TYR A 286 -2.65 -1.87 1.81
CA TYR A 286 -1.34 -1.68 2.45
C TYR A 286 -1.17 -2.78 3.50
N PHE A 287 0.07 -3.19 3.74
CA PHE A 287 0.36 -4.25 4.71
C PHE A 287 1.36 -3.80 5.77
N PHE A 288 1.10 -4.18 7.02
CA PHE A 288 2.11 -4.25 8.07
C PHE A 288 2.79 -5.61 8.03
N LEU A 289 4.09 -5.59 7.76
CA LEU A 289 4.98 -6.74 7.74
C LEU A 289 5.60 -6.92 9.12
N GLN A 290 5.50 -8.13 9.67
CA GLN A 290 6.11 -8.51 10.95
C GLN A 290 6.74 -9.89 10.84
N TYR A 291 7.85 -10.11 11.55
CA TYR A 291 8.52 -11.41 11.60
C TYR A 291 8.68 -11.90 13.04
N ALA A 292 8.25 -13.12 13.30
CA ALA A 292 8.30 -13.72 14.63
C ALA A 292 9.73 -14.09 15.08
N GLY A 293 10.67 -14.24 14.14
CA GLY A 293 12.04 -14.67 14.41
C GLY A 293 12.99 -13.55 14.84
N GLY A 294 12.50 -12.32 15.02
CA GLY A 294 13.28 -11.15 15.41
C GLY A 294 13.12 -9.97 14.45
N PRO A 295 13.94 -8.91 14.61
CA PRO A 295 13.88 -7.75 13.72
C PRO A 295 14.24 -8.16 12.28
N MET A 296 13.53 -7.57 11.32
CA MET A 296 13.86 -7.65 9.91
C MET A 296 14.86 -6.54 9.59
N GLN A 297 15.83 -6.80 8.73
CA GLN A 297 16.74 -5.75 8.26
C GLN A 297 16.37 -5.36 6.83
N VAL A 298 15.97 -4.10 6.63
CA VAL A 298 15.69 -3.55 5.30
C VAL A 298 17.02 -3.29 4.60
N ILE A 299 17.16 -3.77 3.35
CA ILE A 299 18.39 -3.59 2.56
C ILE A 299 18.16 -3.00 1.17
N ALA A 300 16.93 -3.04 0.66
CA ALA A 300 16.55 -2.35 -0.58
C ALA A 300 15.08 -1.94 -0.54
N ALA A 301 14.77 -0.87 -1.26
CA ALA A 301 13.42 -0.40 -1.55
C ALA A 301 13.34 -0.07 -3.05
N ASP A 302 12.29 -0.54 -3.73
CA ASP A 302 12.04 -0.30 -5.16
C ASP A 302 13.22 -0.65 -6.08
N GLY A 303 13.86 -1.76 -5.76
CA GLY A 303 15.05 -2.27 -6.46
C GLY A 303 16.35 -1.51 -6.18
N ILE A 304 16.32 -0.44 -5.38
CA ILE A 304 17.49 0.34 -5.01
C ILE A 304 17.98 -0.07 -3.63
N ASN A 305 19.26 -0.42 -3.51
CA ASN A 305 19.87 -0.73 -2.21
C ASN A 305 19.93 0.52 -1.32
N VAL A 306 19.59 0.34 -0.05
CA VAL A 306 19.61 1.39 0.99
C VAL A 306 20.62 1.05 2.07
N GLU A 307 21.02 2.04 2.88
CA GLU A 307 21.76 1.79 4.12
C GLU A 307 20.96 0.80 5.00
N PRO A 308 21.53 -0.36 5.40
CA PRO A 308 20.75 -1.34 6.14
C PRO A 308 20.29 -0.85 7.51
N PHE A 309 19.01 -1.02 7.84
CA PHE A 309 18.46 -0.70 9.16
C PHE A 309 17.47 -1.76 9.66
N PRO A 310 17.43 -2.03 10.98
CA PRO A 310 16.48 -2.98 11.55
C PRO A 310 15.09 -2.36 11.76
N VAL A 311 14.04 -3.15 11.57
CA VAL A 311 12.64 -2.82 11.85
C VAL A 311 11.92 -4.02 12.43
N ASN A 312 11.02 -3.78 13.39
CA ASN A 312 10.12 -4.83 13.91
C ASN A 312 8.81 -4.90 13.12
N LYS A 313 8.40 -3.78 12.54
CA LYS A 313 7.19 -3.59 11.77
C LYS A 313 7.50 -2.64 10.62
N LEU A 314 7.21 -3.09 9.40
CA LEU A 314 7.37 -2.33 8.17
C LEU A 314 6.00 -2.18 7.52
N GLU A 315 5.59 -0.96 7.22
CA GLU A 315 4.43 -0.74 6.34
C GLU A 315 4.90 -0.77 4.89
N ILE A 316 4.20 -1.51 4.03
CA ILE A 316 4.42 -1.57 2.59
C ILE A 316 3.15 -1.12 1.87
N ALA A 317 3.25 -0.03 1.11
CA ALA A 317 2.15 0.49 0.29
C ALA A 317 1.96 -0.36 -0.96
N THR A 318 0.82 -0.19 -1.65
CA THR A 318 0.59 -0.83 -2.95
C THR A 318 1.70 -0.42 -3.92
N ALA A 319 2.15 -1.39 -4.73
CA ALA A 319 3.21 -1.27 -5.73
C ALA A 319 4.65 -1.19 -5.21
N GLU A 320 4.87 -0.90 -3.93
CA GLU A 320 6.21 -0.88 -3.35
C GLU A 320 6.83 -2.29 -3.31
N THR A 321 8.17 -2.31 -3.35
CA THR A 321 8.96 -3.53 -3.15
C THR A 321 10.03 -3.30 -2.09
N TYR A 322 10.24 -4.30 -1.24
CA TYR A 322 11.32 -4.28 -0.24
C TYR A 322 12.09 -5.58 -0.23
N ASP A 323 13.40 -5.47 -0.09
CA ASP A 323 14.24 -6.60 0.21
C ASP A 323 14.64 -6.58 1.68
N LEU A 324 14.30 -7.65 2.37
CA LEU A 324 14.46 -7.82 3.80
C LEU A 324 15.40 -8.98 4.09
N LEU A 325 16.26 -8.83 5.08
CA LEU A 325 17.03 -9.92 5.63
C LEU A 325 16.42 -10.39 6.93
N VAL A 326 16.22 -11.70 7.04
CA VAL A 326 15.72 -12.34 8.25
C VAL A 326 16.59 -13.53 8.62
N THR A 327 16.79 -13.72 9.92
CA THR A 327 17.48 -14.89 10.45
C THR A 327 16.47 -16.00 10.69
N VAL A 328 16.73 -17.18 10.16
CA VAL A 328 15.92 -18.38 10.39
C VAL A 328 16.14 -18.82 11.84
N PRO A 329 15.08 -19.07 12.61
CA PRO A 329 15.22 -19.45 14.01
C PRO A 329 15.98 -20.77 14.19
N ALA A 330 16.71 -20.90 15.31
CA ALA A 330 17.44 -22.12 15.64
C ALA A 330 16.53 -23.34 15.86
N MET A 331 15.28 -23.09 16.27
CA MET A 331 14.24 -24.10 16.42
C MET A 331 12.89 -23.54 15.96
N GLY A 332 12.07 -24.37 15.32
CA GLY A 332 10.74 -23.99 14.88
C GLY A 332 10.71 -23.25 13.54
N ALA A 333 9.53 -22.77 13.17
CA ALA A 333 9.32 -22.01 11.95
C ALA A 333 8.73 -20.64 12.30
N ALA A 334 9.45 -19.56 12.01
CA ALA A 334 9.03 -18.20 12.31
C ALA A 334 8.02 -17.69 11.28
N GLU A 335 6.91 -17.13 11.75
CA GLU A 335 5.93 -16.49 10.89
C GLU A 335 6.43 -15.13 10.40
N PHE A 336 6.50 -14.97 9.08
CA PHE A 336 6.45 -13.69 8.39
C PHE A 336 4.98 -13.39 8.08
N ARG A 337 4.39 -12.41 8.76
CA ARG A 337 2.98 -12.03 8.62
C ARG A 337 2.87 -10.71 7.87
N ALA A 338 1.99 -10.67 6.88
CA ALA A 338 1.55 -9.42 6.24
C ALA A 338 0.08 -9.18 6.63
N THR A 339 -0.15 -8.22 7.51
CA THR A 339 -1.48 -7.85 8.03
C THR A 339 -1.97 -6.64 7.26
N ALA A 340 -3.21 -6.65 6.76
CA ALA A 340 -3.79 -5.48 6.10
C ALA A 340 -3.79 -4.28 7.06
N ASN A 341 -3.58 -3.06 6.54
CA ASN A 341 -3.46 -1.86 7.36
C ASN A 341 -4.75 -1.55 8.17
N ASP A 342 -5.91 -2.01 7.68
CA ASP A 342 -7.20 -1.95 8.39
C ASP A 342 -7.41 -3.07 9.42
N ILE A 343 -6.45 -3.99 9.55
CA ILE A 343 -6.42 -5.10 10.52
C ILE A 343 -7.62 -6.06 10.32
N THR A 344 -8.20 -6.10 9.13
CA THR A 344 -9.33 -7.00 8.80
C THR A 344 -8.88 -8.43 8.51
N GLY A 345 -7.61 -8.62 8.16
CA GLY A 345 -7.04 -9.94 7.90
C GLY A 345 -5.54 -9.89 7.63
N TYR A 346 -4.96 -11.06 7.39
CA TYR A 346 -3.54 -11.22 7.11
C TYR A 346 -3.27 -12.49 6.30
N THR A 347 -2.05 -12.59 5.78
CA THR A 347 -1.44 -13.80 5.23
C THR A 347 -0.16 -14.12 5.99
N SER A 348 0.18 -15.41 6.07
CA SER A 348 1.29 -15.92 6.88
C SER A 348 2.22 -16.81 6.06
N THR A 349 3.51 -16.51 6.06
CA THR A 349 4.54 -17.39 5.49
C THR A 349 5.51 -17.82 6.58
N TYR A 350 5.65 -19.12 6.80
CA TYR A 350 6.51 -19.66 7.84
C TYR A 350 7.87 -20.03 7.29
N ILE A 351 8.94 -19.55 7.92
CA ILE A 351 10.33 -19.76 7.50
C ILE A 351 11.04 -20.61 8.55
N GLY A 352 11.59 -21.75 8.12
CA GLY A 352 12.26 -22.72 8.99
C GLY A 352 11.47 -24.03 9.15
N GLN A 353 11.83 -24.81 10.18
CA GLN A 353 11.33 -26.17 10.37
C GLN A 353 10.94 -26.42 11.83
N GLY A 354 9.80 -27.06 12.04
CA GLY A 354 9.29 -27.43 13.36
C GLY A 354 8.05 -26.63 13.76
N GLU A 355 7.87 -26.45 15.06
CA GLU A 355 6.69 -25.77 15.62
C GLU A 355 6.57 -24.33 15.14
N PRO A 356 5.37 -23.90 14.66
CA PRO A 356 5.16 -22.53 14.20
C PRO A 356 5.24 -21.50 15.34
N MET A 357 6.08 -20.49 15.17
CA MET A 357 6.14 -19.31 16.04
C MET A 357 5.36 -18.18 15.40
N LYS A 358 4.37 -17.66 16.12
CA LYS A 358 3.47 -16.64 15.57
C LYS A 358 4.02 -15.23 15.77
N ALA A 359 3.79 -14.37 14.77
CA ALA A 359 3.99 -12.93 14.92
C ALA A 359 2.94 -12.36 15.90
N PRO A 360 3.27 -11.29 16.65
CA PRO A 360 2.34 -10.68 17.60
C PRO A 360 1.15 -10.05 16.86
N ASP A 361 -0.05 -10.19 17.44
CA ASP A 361 -1.25 -9.58 16.88
C ASP A 361 -1.21 -8.06 17.04
N LEU A 362 -1.66 -7.35 15.99
CA LEU A 362 -1.82 -5.89 16.05
C LEU A 362 -3.15 -5.54 16.74
N PRO A 363 -3.19 -4.49 17.58
CA PRO A 363 -4.40 -4.07 18.25
C PRO A 363 -5.41 -3.56 17.21
N ARG A 364 -6.71 -3.81 17.43
CA ARG A 364 -7.76 -3.30 16.55
C ARG A 364 -7.72 -1.77 16.47
N ILE A 365 -8.06 -1.24 15.30
CA ILE A 365 -8.20 0.19 15.08
C ILE A 365 -9.35 0.73 15.92
N ASN A 366 -9.07 1.79 16.68
CA ASN A 366 -10.08 2.55 17.41
C ASN A 366 -10.49 3.78 16.60
N TYR A 367 -11.44 3.60 15.68
CA TYR A 367 -11.95 4.69 14.83
C TYR A 367 -12.50 5.88 15.63
N PHE A 368 -13.03 5.67 16.84
CA PHE A 368 -13.52 6.77 17.69
C PHE A 368 -12.38 7.62 18.24
N GLN A 369 -11.27 6.98 18.64
CA GLN A 369 -10.09 7.71 19.06
C GLN A 369 -9.52 8.53 17.89
N MET A 370 -9.42 7.93 16.71
CA MET A 370 -8.97 8.61 15.49
C MET A 370 -9.84 9.82 15.13
N MET A 371 -11.16 9.66 15.17
CA MET A 371 -12.12 10.76 15.00
C MET A 371 -11.86 11.92 15.96
N ARG A 372 -11.61 11.63 17.25
CA ARG A 372 -11.37 12.68 18.25
C ARG A 372 -10.07 13.41 18.00
N GLU A 373 -9.01 12.69 17.65
CA GLU A 373 -7.72 13.29 17.33
C GLU A 373 -7.84 14.21 16.11
N MET A 374 -8.51 13.76 15.03
CA MET A 374 -8.78 14.60 13.86
C MET A 374 -9.62 15.83 14.18
N ASN A 375 -10.73 15.68 14.93
CA ASN A 375 -11.58 16.80 15.35
C ASN A 375 -10.82 17.78 16.27
N SER A 376 -9.88 17.29 17.07
CA SER A 376 -9.07 18.13 17.95
C SER A 376 -8.03 18.96 17.19
N MET A 377 -7.49 18.43 16.09
CA MET A 377 -6.60 19.16 15.18
C MET A 377 -7.37 20.23 14.38
N GLU A 378 -8.60 19.93 13.96
CA GLU A 378 -9.46 20.92 13.28
C GLU A 378 -9.78 22.11 14.20
N GLY A 379 -9.95 21.86 15.51
CA GLY A 379 -10.12 22.89 16.54
C GLY A 379 -8.89 23.76 16.81
N MET A 380 -7.69 23.35 16.37
CA MET A 380 -6.46 24.15 16.47
C MET A 380 -6.20 25.02 15.22
N SER A 381 -6.85 24.75 14.09
CA SER A 381 -6.76 25.62 12.90
C SER A 381 -7.47 26.98 13.07
N GLY A 382 -8.29 27.11 14.12
CA GLY A 382 -8.94 28.36 14.54
C GLY A 382 -8.22 29.13 15.65
N MET A 383 -7.03 28.71 16.09
CA MET A 383 -6.22 29.52 17.00
C MET A 383 -5.51 30.62 16.21
N ASP A 384 -6.10 31.80 16.31
CA ASP A 384 -5.58 33.09 15.84
C ASP A 384 -4.08 33.23 16.19
N MET A 385 -3.21 33.10 15.19
CA MET A 385 -1.79 33.49 15.29
C MET A 385 -1.70 35.02 15.20
N GLY A 386 -2.37 35.70 16.13
CA GLY A 386 -2.32 37.14 16.28
C GLY A 386 -1.06 37.55 17.02
N GLY A 387 -0.07 38.06 16.28
CA GLY A 387 0.95 38.93 16.89
C GLY A 387 2.33 38.93 16.24
N ALA A 388 2.48 39.62 15.10
CA ALA A 388 3.67 40.42 14.81
C ALA A 388 3.41 41.38 13.62
N GLY A 389 3.14 42.64 13.99
CA GLY A 389 3.07 43.88 13.20
C GLY A 389 3.23 43.88 11.69
N MET A 390 2.22 44.45 11.01
CA MET A 390 2.45 45.47 9.99
C MET A 390 1.35 46.53 10.06
N THR A 391 1.80 47.78 10.01
CA THR A 391 1.05 49.02 10.23
C THR A 391 0.12 49.37 9.08
N LYS A 392 -1.13 49.68 9.48
CA LYS A 392 -2.11 50.61 8.92
C LYS A 392 -1.64 51.50 7.73
N GLU A 393 -2.29 51.36 6.58
CA GLU A 393 -2.45 52.48 5.62
C GLU A 393 -3.83 52.43 4.95
N GLN A 394 -4.40 53.62 4.73
CA GLN A 394 -5.80 53.91 4.42
C GLN A 394 -6.08 54.05 2.91
N GLY A 395 -7.37 53.86 2.56
CA GLY A 395 -8.04 54.44 1.38
C GLY A 395 -8.58 53.36 0.44
N GLY A 396 -9.86 53.27 0.06
CA GLY A 396 -11.00 54.17 0.10
C GLY A 396 -11.74 54.03 -1.24
N GLY A 397 -13.02 53.62 -1.26
CA GLY A 397 -13.84 53.59 -2.48
C GLY A 397 -15.06 52.67 -2.41
N GLU A 398 -16.23 53.24 -2.10
CA GLU A 398 -17.55 52.63 -2.23
C GLU A 398 -17.98 52.50 -3.71
N MET A 399 -18.82 51.50 -4.04
CA MET A 399 -19.99 51.69 -4.91
C MET A 399 -21.10 50.65 -4.64
N LYS A 400 -22.34 51.16 -4.55
CA LYS A 400 -23.60 50.46 -4.27
C LYS A 400 -24.23 49.84 -5.54
N GLY A 401 -24.81 48.65 -5.36
CA GLY A 401 -26.19 48.28 -5.67
C GLY A 401 -26.71 48.28 -7.12
N MET A 402 -27.18 47.13 -7.59
CA MET A 402 -28.37 47.01 -8.46
C MET A 402 -29.11 45.68 -8.18
N ASP A 403 -30.39 45.82 -7.84
CA ASP A 403 -31.42 44.79 -7.69
C ASP A 403 -32.24 44.72 -9.00
N MET A 404 -32.65 43.53 -9.42
CA MET A 404 -33.48 43.31 -10.63
C MET A 404 -34.63 42.35 -10.30
N SER A 405 -35.80 42.95 -10.06
CA SER A 405 -37.07 42.26 -9.94
C SER A 405 -37.89 42.35 -11.24
N GLY A 406 -38.45 41.21 -11.64
CA GLY A 406 -39.76 41.14 -12.30
C GLY A 406 -39.83 41.29 -13.82
N GLN A 407 -40.10 40.18 -14.53
CA GLN A 407 -41.14 40.11 -15.56
C GLN A 407 -41.51 38.65 -15.92
N LYS A 408 -42.83 38.40 -16.03
CA LYS A 408 -43.56 37.20 -16.49
C LYS A 408 -44.76 37.75 -17.32
N PRO A 409 -45.59 36.93 -18.02
CA PRO A 409 -45.36 36.00 -19.13
C PRO A 409 -46.46 36.16 -20.24
N ALA A 410 -46.54 35.22 -21.22
CA ALA A 410 -47.66 34.86 -22.15
C ALA A 410 -47.19 34.80 -23.63
N SER A 411 -47.65 33.95 -24.57
CA SER A 411 -48.72 32.95 -24.75
C SER A 411 -48.42 32.16 -26.06
N GLY A 412 -48.67 30.85 -26.21
CA GLY A 412 -49.85 30.30 -26.94
C GLY A 412 -49.47 29.33 -28.10
N SER A 413 -50.05 28.12 -28.11
CA SER A 413 -49.89 26.90 -28.96
C SER A 413 -50.36 27.04 -30.45
N PRO A 414 -50.43 25.99 -31.35
CA PRO A 414 -50.18 24.53 -31.24
C PRO A 414 -49.46 23.81 -32.45
N MET A 415 -49.22 22.49 -32.29
CA MET A 415 -48.70 21.50 -33.27
C MET A 415 -49.78 20.90 -34.19
N PRO A 416 -49.41 20.33 -35.35
CA PRO A 416 -50.01 19.05 -35.79
C PRO A 416 -49.07 18.05 -36.52
N GLY A 417 -49.18 16.74 -36.15
CA GLY A 417 -49.47 15.61 -37.06
C GLY A 417 -48.37 14.84 -37.85
N MET A 418 -48.10 13.58 -37.41
CA MET A 418 -47.91 12.29 -38.16
C MET A 418 -46.82 12.17 -39.26
N ASP A 419 -46.08 11.06 -39.50
CA ASP A 419 -46.32 9.61 -39.32
C ASP A 419 -45.01 8.77 -39.37
N MET A 420 -45.12 7.48 -39.02
CA MET A 420 -44.06 6.47 -38.82
C MET A 420 -43.62 5.73 -40.10
N GLN A 421 -42.32 5.43 -40.32
CA GLN A 421 -41.91 4.12 -40.89
C GLN A 421 -40.40 3.74 -40.78
N HIS A 422 -40.21 2.43 -40.55
CA HIS A 422 -39.07 1.50 -40.61
C HIS A 422 -37.69 1.88 -41.21
N GLY A 423 -36.63 1.29 -40.62
CA GLY A 423 -35.43 0.85 -41.34
C GLY A 423 -34.10 1.02 -40.57
N ALA A 424 -33.39 -0.08 -40.33
CA ALA A 424 -31.94 -0.10 -40.09
C ALA A 424 -31.21 -0.39 -41.42
N PRO A 425 -29.86 -0.38 -41.53
CA PRO A 425 -28.77 0.48 -41.04
C PRO A 425 -28.08 1.19 -42.28
N PRO A 426 -26.89 1.86 -42.31
CA PRO A 426 -25.55 1.32 -41.97
C PRO A 426 -24.52 2.35 -41.42
N ALA A 427 -23.32 1.84 -41.13
CA ALA A 427 -22.10 2.59 -40.79
C ALA A 427 -21.61 3.48 -41.95
N ALA A 428 -21.10 4.68 -41.63
CA ALA A 428 -20.14 5.40 -42.46
C ALA A 428 -19.35 6.44 -41.64
N THR A 429 -18.04 6.24 -41.69
CA THR A 429 -16.90 7.16 -41.54
C THR A 429 -17.13 8.67 -41.71
N ALA A 430 -16.42 9.46 -40.89
CA ALA A 430 -15.58 10.66 -41.22
C ALA A 430 -15.61 11.72 -40.07
N PRO A 431 -14.74 12.75 -40.02
CA PRO A 431 -13.35 12.92 -40.49
C PRO A 431 -12.39 13.54 -39.41
N SER A 432 -11.11 13.66 -39.73
CA SER A 432 -10.09 14.45 -38.99
C SER A 432 -10.20 15.97 -39.22
N PRO A 433 -9.61 16.83 -38.36
CA PRO A 433 -10.22 18.07 -37.88
C PRO A 433 -9.81 19.33 -38.66
N GLN A 434 -10.74 20.28 -38.79
CA GLN A 434 -10.44 21.71 -38.98
C GLN A 434 -11.66 22.57 -38.63
N ASN A 435 -11.40 23.60 -37.82
CA ASN A 435 -12.27 24.74 -37.48
C ASN A 435 -13.47 24.47 -36.55
N ARG A 436 -13.26 24.66 -35.24
CA ARG A 436 -14.27 25.27 -34.37
C ARG A 436 -13.65 26.30 -33.42
N PRO A 437 -14.37 27.42 -33.16
CA PRO A 437 -13.85 28.57 -32.43
C PRO A 437 -13.81 28.34 -30.91
N GLU A 438 -12.87 29.03 -30.28
CA GLU A 438 -12.67 29.17 -28.84
C GLU A 438 -13.92 29.75 -28.17
N ASN A 439 -14.55 28.98 -27.26
CA ASN A 439 -15.07 29.41 -25.95
C ASN A 439 -16.05 28.37 -25.39
N ALA A 440 -15.56 27.51 -24.50
CA ALA A 440 -16.32 26.94 -23.40
C ALA A 440 -15.32 26.40 -22.37
N GLN A 441 -15.15 27.11 -21.24
CA GLN A 441 -14.42 26.64 -20.08
C GLN A 441 -15.16 25.44 -19.46
N GLU A 442 -14.74 24.22 -19.80
CA GLU A 442 -14.96 23.04 -18.96
C GLU A 442 -13.81 22.92 -17.96
N LYS A 443 -14.15 23.03 -16.67
CA LYS A 443 -13.23 22.76 -15.56
C LYS A 443 -12.94 21.27 -15.49
N ALA A 444 -11.93 20.83 -16.24
CA ALA A 444 -11.23 19.57 -16.01
C ALA A 444 -10.12 19.77 -14.95
N GLY A 445 -9.88 18.70 -14.18
CA GLY A 445 -9.08 18.67 -12.96
C GLY A 445 -7.67 19.24 -13.11
N LYS A 446 -7.29 20.05 -12.12
CA LYS A 446 -5.92 20.51 -11.95
C LYS A 446 -5.05 19.31 -11.56
N SER A 447 -4.13 18.98 -12.46
CA SER A 447 -2.87 18.31 -12.19
C SER A 447 -2.20 18.90 -10.95
N MET A 448 -1.76 18.07 -10.00
CA MET A 448 -0.90 18.50 -8.90
C MET A 448 0.46 18.87 -9.47
N GLY A 449 0.72 20.18 -9.52
CA GLY A 449 2.01 20.75 -9.85
C GLY A 449 3.05 20.46 -8.77
N SER A 450 4.29 20.41 -9.24
CA SER A 450 5.55 20.27 -8.51
C SER A 450 5.65 21.18 -7.29
N MET A 451 6.08 20.58 -6.18
CA MET A 451 6.46 21.27 -4.95
C MET A 451 7.91 21.75 -5.08
N GLN A 452 8.14 22.82 -5.84
CA GLN A 452 9.49 23.41 -5.99
C GLN A 452 9.53 24.93 -6.06
N ASP A 453 8.40 25.64 -6.12
CA ASP A 453 8.41 27.11 -6.21
C ASP A 453 7.98 27.77 -4.90
N MET A 454 8.87 27.75 -3.89
CA MET A 454 8.87 28.69 -2.75
C MET A 454 10.29 28.76 -2.13
N GLY A 455 11.19 29.46 -2.82
CA GLY A 455 12.46 29.89 -2.25
C GLY A 455 12.24 30.93 -1.14
N GLY A 456 12.22 30.50 0.12
CA GLY A 456 12.11 31.42 1.25
C GLY A 456 11.73 30.85 2.61
N MET A 457 12.03 29.59 2.95
CA MET A 457 11.81 29.06 4.31
C MET A 457 12.91 28.07 4.74
N SER A 458 14.15 28.56 4.87
CA SER A 458 15.20 27.83 5.58
C SER A 458 14.94 27.93 7.10
N GLY A 459 14.18 26.98 7.65
CA GLY A 459 13.95 26.91 9.10
C GLY A 459 12.61 26.35 9.57
N MET A 460 11.81 25.70 8.72
CA MET A 460 10.60 25.02 9.17
C MET A 460 10.80 23.50 9.24
N ASP A 461 10.70 22.99 10.46
CA ASP A 461 10.64 21.57 10.79
C ASP A 461 9.42 20.94 10.10
N MET A 462 9.66 20.06 9.14
CA MET A 462 8.64 19.31 8.39
C MET A 462 8.10 18.12 9.20
N GLY A 463 7.97 18.25 10.53
CA GLY A 463 7.34 17.26 11.40
C GLY A 463 5.80 17.21 11.30
N GLY A 464 5.17 18.18 10.61
CA GLY A 464 3.72 18.39 10.60
C GLY A 464 2.89 17.53 9.64
N MET A 465 3.50 16.77 8.72
CA MET A 465 2.77 15.87 7.80
C MET A 465 2.92 14.37 8.15
N ALA A 466 3.49 14.04 9.30
CA ALA A 466 3.56 12.67 9.83
C ALA A 466 2.24 12.19 10.50
N GLY A 467 1.19 13.03 10.51
CA GLY A 467 0.00 12.86 11.36
C GLY A 467 -1.09 11.91 10.88
N MET A 468 -0.97 11.29 9.69
CA MET A 468 -1.93 10.28 9.21
C MET A 468 -1.27 8.92 8.86
N GLY A 469 0.05 8.79 9.03
CA GLY A 469 0.80 7.56 8.78
C GLY A 469 1.33 6.84 10.03
N SER A 470 0.97 7.29 11.24
CA SER A 470 1.48 6.65 12.45
C SER A 470 0.56 6.85 13.65
N MET A 471 -0.51 6.07 13.73
CA MET A 471 -1.07 5.77 15.03
C MET A 471 -0.23 4.70 15.71
N GLY A 472 0.79 5.15 16.45
CA GLY A 472 1.52 4.32 17.42
C GLY A 472 2.94 3.92 17.03
N GLY A 473 3.74 4.83 16.48
CA GLY A 473 5.17 4.63 16.28
C GLY A 473 5.91 4.40 17.61
N SER A 474 6.20 3.15 17.95
CA SER A 474 7.15 2.81 19.02
C SER A 474 8.59 2.91 18.48
N ALA A 475 9.59 3.03 19.36
CA ALA A 475 10.99 2.97 18.95
C ALA A 475 11.25 1.67 18.17
N GLY A 476 11.62 1.77 16.89
CA GLY A 476 11.84 0.63 15.98
C GLY A 476 10.74 0.40 14.93
N ASP A 477 9.73 1.27 14.86
CA ASP A 477 8.78 1.32 13.75
C ASP A 477 9.39 2.04 12.53
N PHE A 478 9.05 1.57 11.34
CA PHE A 478 9.54 2.10 10.07
C PHE A 478 9.16 3.57 9.84
N ASN A 479 10.10 4.34 9.27
CA ASN A 479 9.88 5.68 8.75
C ASN A 479 10.66 5.84 7.43
N TYR A 480 10.03 6.44 6.42
CA TYR A 480 10.64 6.73 5.11
C TYR A 480 11.99 7.49 5.20
N ASN A 481 12.22 8.30 6.23
CA ASN A 481 13.51 8.97 6.48
C ASN A 481 14.69 8.01 6.76
N GLN A 482 14.40 6.73 7.02
CA GLN A 482 15.40 5.68 7.17
C GLN A 482 15.88 5.11 5.83
N LEU A 483 15.14 5.34 4.73
CA LEU A 483 15.53 4.92 3.38
C LEU A 483 16.63 5.83 2.82
N ARG A 484 17.84 5.65 3.34
CA ARG A 484 19.01 6.42 2.94
C ARG A 484 19.76 5.70 1.82
N ALA A 485 20.14 6.45 0.78
CA ALA A 485 20.96 5.92 -0.29
C ALA A 485 22.34 5.51 0.24
N LEU A 486 22.90 4.41 -0.27
CA LEU A 486 24.25 3.94 0.09
C LEU A 486 25.37 4.96 -0.23
N ASN A 487 25.12 5.82 -1.21
CA ASN A 487 26.06 6.87 -1.63
C ASN A 487 25.31 8.20 -1.66
N PRO A 488 25.97 9.32 -1.34
CA PRO A 488 25.37 10.65 -1.49
C PRO A 488 24.88 10.89 -2.91
N THR A 489 23.63 11.32 -3.06
CA THR A 489 23.07 11.81 -4.33
C THR A 489 23.59 13.21 -4.60
N THR A 490 24.83 13.31 -5.07
CA THR A 490 25.38 14.59 -5.54
C THR A 490 25.00 14.79 -6.99
N LEU A 491 24.38 15.93 -7.31
CA LEU A 491 24.28 16.38 -8.70
C LEU A 491 25.71 16.44 -9.28
N ASP A 492 25.91 15.75 -10.38
CA ASP A 492 27.21 15.71 -11.07
C ASP A 492 27.60 17.13 -11.46
N SER A 493 28.58 17.71 -10.77
CA SER A 493 29.02 19.10 -10.97
C SER A 493 29.60 19.36 -12.37
N THR A 494 29.85 18.30 -13.15
CA THR A 494 30.30 18.40 -14.54
C THR A 494 29.15 18.53 -15.54
N LYS A 495 27.90 18.29 -15.11
CA LYS A 495 26.70 18.42 -15.94
C LYS A 495 26.02 19.76 -15.69
N GLN A 496 25.43 20.33 -16.74
CA GLN A 496 24.57 21.49 -16.59
C GLN A 496 23.21 21.04 -16.06
N TRP A 497 22.84 21.59 -14.91
CA TRP A 497 21.52 21.41 -14.32
C TRP A 497 20.77 22.73 -14.44
N ARG A 498 19.46 22.63 -14.68
CA ARG A 498 18.55 23.75 -14.52
C ARG A 498 17.39 23.28 -13.67
N GLU A 499 17.02 24.10 -12.70
CA GLU A 499 15.75 23.93 -12.00
C GLU A 499 14.63 24.23 -13.00
N ILE A 500 13.62 23.37 -13.05
CA ILE A 500 12.42 23.61 -13.85
C ILE A 500 11.41 24.16 -12.86
N ASN A 501 11.27 25.49 -12.84
CA ASN A 501 10.24 26.18 -12.07
C ASN A 501 8.87 26.01 -12.72
#